data_AF-A0A1X7TIE9-F1
#
_entry.id   AF-A0A1X7TIE9-F1
#
_cell.length_a   1.000
_cell.length_b   1.000
_cell.length_c   1.000
_cell.angle_alpha   90.00
_cell.angle_beta   90.00
_cell.angle_gamma   90.00
#
_symmetry.space_group_name_H-M   'P 1'
#
loop_
_entity.id
_entity.type
_entity.pdbx_description
1 polymer ?
#
loop_
_entity_poly.entity_id
_entity_poly.type
_entity_poly.pdbx_seq_one_letter_code
_entity_poly.pdbx_strand_id
1 'polypeptide(L)'
;MRRTFYSGLLLVLWLASKIKAQSPCSSATTCNECYAIPNCAWCADRNFFPTKMRPRCEIRGILTSYCNVVEDIQSSTTLEENGLNSDNQISISSAKVYLRAGETQSLRVSVRPVLNFPIDFYFLLDSSSSLEDDLENIRRISQDISKFCS
;
A
#
# COMPACT_ATOMS: atom_id res chain seq x y z
N MET A 1 -18.47 -55.06 -1.01
CA MET A 1 -17.29 -54.27 -1.40
C MET A 1 -17.51 -52.74 -1.40
N ARG A 2 -18.68 -52.20 -1.75
CA ARG A 2 -18.92 -50.73 -1.71
C ARG A 2 -19.01 -50.12 -0.29
N ARG A 3 -19.61 -50.81 0.70
CA ARG A 3 -19.77 -50.31 2.08
C ARG A 3 -18.44 -50.19 2.87
N THR A 4 -17.50 -51.11 2.63
CA THR A 4 -16.14 -51.06 3.23
C THR A 4 -15.32 -49.91 2.66
N PHE A 5 -15.57 -49.53 1.40
CA PHE A 5 -14.92 -48.39 0.74
C PHE A 5 -15.36 -47.04 1.35
N TYR A 6 -16.66 -46.85 1.60
CA TYR A 6 -17.16 -45.65 2.27
C TYR A 6 -16.70 -45.52 3.73
N SER A 7 -16.62 -46.65 4.45
CA SER A 7 -16.08 -46.67 5.82
C SER A 7 -14.59 -46.31 5.85
N GLY A 8 -13.80 -46.79 4.89
CA GLY A 8 -12.39 -46.39 4.75
C GLY A 8 -12.24 -44.91 4.38
N LEU A 9 -13.06 -44.40 3.46
CA LEU A 9 -13.05 -42.99 3.05
C LEU A 9 -13.39 -42.05 4.22
N LEU A 10 -14.41 -42.40 5.02
CA LEU A 10 -14.80 -41.65 6.21
C LEU A 10 -13.69 -41.64 7.26
N LEU A 11 -12.98 -42.76 7.45
CA LEU A 11 -11.85 -42.85 8.38
C LEU A 11 -10.67 -41.96 7.93
N VAL A 12 -10.38 -41.93 6.63
CA VAL A 12 -9.33 -41.09 6.04
C VAL A 12 -9.69 -39.59 6.15
N LEU A 13 -10.94 -39.22 5.89
CA LEU A 13 -11.44 -37.85 6.10
C LEU A 13 -11.37 -37.43 7.58
N TRP A 14 -11.63 -38.35 8.51
CA TRP A 14 -11.50 -38.11 9.96
C TRP A 14 -10.04 -37.89 10.38
N LEU A 15 -9.10 -38.65 9.81
CA LEU A 15 -7.66 -38.50 10.06
C LEU A 15 -7.09 -37.22 9.44
N ALA A 16 -7.52 -36.86 8.22
CA ALA A 16 -7.11 -35.61 7.56
C ALA A 16 -7.56 -34.36 8.32
N SER A 17 -8.68 -34.43 9.04
CA SER A 17 -9.20 -33.33 9.88
C SER A 17 -8.32 -33.02 11.11
N LYS A 18 -7.36 -33.89 11.46
CA LYS A 18 -6.48 -33.74 12.63
C LYS A 18 -5.12 -33.11 12.31
N ILE A 19 -4.85 -32.75 11.07
CA ILE A 19 -3.63 -32.02 10.71
C ILE A 19 -3.78 -30.58 11.21
N LYS A 20 -3.19 -30.28 12.37
CA LYS A 20 -2.98 -28.89 12.79
C LYS A 20 -1.98 -28.27 11.82
N ALA A 21 -2.45 -27.40 10.93
CA ALA A 21 -1.58 -26.55 10.16
C ALA A 21 -0.68 -25.78 11.12
N GLN A 22 0.63 -25.87 10.93
CA GLN A 22 1.58 -25.06 11.67
C GLN A 22 1.39 -23.60 11.30
N SER A 23 1.45 -22.69 12.28
CA SER A 23 1.17 -21.28 12.01
C SER A 23 2.21 -20.71 11.05
N PRO A 24 1.82 -19.80 10.13
CA PRO A 24 2.76 -19.15 9.22
C PRO A 24 3.81 -18.32 9.97
N CYS A 25 3.55 -17.98 11.23
CA CYS A 25 4.44 -17.25 12.14
C CYS A 25 5.55 -18.14 12.74
N SER A 26 5.44 -19.46 12.64
CA SER A 26 6.31 -20.41 13.34
C SER A 26 7.76 -20.44 12.85
N SER A 27 8.06 -19.85 11.69
CA SER A 27 9.42 -19.81 11.11
C SER A 27 10.30 -18.72 11.73
N ALA A 28 9.72 -17.72 12.39
CA ALA A 28 10.45 -16.61 12.97
C ALA A 28 11.03 -16.96 14.35
N THR A 29 12.33 -16.73 14.50
CA THR A 29 13.08 -16.93 15.76
C THR A 29 13.40 -15.61 16.46
N THR A 30 13.47 -14.53 15.70
CA THR A 30 13.72 -13.17 16.20
C THR A 30 12.50 -12.26 16.04
N CYS A 31 12.46 -11.15 16.78
CA CYS A 31 11.38 -10.16 16.67
C CYS A 31 11.30 -9.57 15.26
N ASN A 32 12.43 -9.20 14.64
CA ASN A 32 12.47 -8.64 13.29
C ASN A 32 11.94 -9.60 12.23
N GLU A 33 12.29 -10.89 12.32
CA GLU A 33 11.71 -11.93 11.45
C GLU A 33 10.20 -12.02 11.63
N CYS A 34 9.71 -11.95 12.87
CA CYS A 34 8.28 -12.00 13.17
C CYS A 34 7.53 -10.79 12.58
N TYR A 35 8.09 -9.59 12.71
CA TYR A 35 7.49 -8.37 12.17
C TYR A 35 7.42 -8.37 10.64
N ALA A 36 8.32 -9.08 9.96
CA ALA A 36 8.29 -9.22 8.51
C ALA A 36 7.19 -10.15 7.99
N ILE A 37 6.55 -10.94 8.87
CA ILE A 37 5.46 -11.84 8.50
C ILE A 37 4.12 -11.13 8.76
N PRO A 38 3.27 -10.96 7.73
CA PRO A 38 1.95 -10.36 7.90
C PRO A 38 1.08 -11.11 8.91
N ASN A 39 0.24 -10.39 9.66
CA ASN A 39 -0.69 -10.92 10.67
C ASN A 39 -0.06 -11.60 11.90
N CYS A 40 1.27 -11.64 12.01
CA CYS A 40 1.96 -12.16 13.19
C CYS A 40 2.21 -11.05 14.22
N ALA A 41 2.28 -11.40 15.49
CA ALA A 41 2.64 -10.51 16.59
C ALA A 41 3.73 -11.16 17.43
N TRP A 42 4.45 -10.34 18.20
CA TRP A 42 5.58 -10.77 19.02
C TRP A 42 5.28 -10.62 20.51
N CYS A 43 5.64 -11.61 21.31
CA CYS A 43 5.61 -11.53 22.75
C CYS A 43 6.89 -10.89 23.28
N ALA A 44 6.79 -9.62 23.69
CA ALA A 44 7.90 -8.83 24.23
C ALA A 44 8.07 -8.97 25.75
N ASP A 45 7.21 -9.77 26.40
CA ASP A 45 7.32 -10.05 27.83
C ASP A 45 8.68 -10.72 28.12
N ARG A 46 9.48 -10.06 28.96
CA ARG A 46 10.83 -10.52 29.34
C ARG A 46 10.76 -11.78 30.20
N ASN A 47 9.68 -11.98 30.95
CA ASN A 47 9.47 -13.13 31.82
C ASN A 47 8.78 -14.29 31.11
N PHE A 48 8.47 -14.15 29.82
CA PHE A 48 7.86 -15.21 29.04
C PHE A 48 8.88 -16.26 28.62
N PHE A 49 8.55 -17.54 28.82
CA PHE A 49 9.38 -18.66 28.40
C PHE A 49 8.73 -19.39 27.21
N PRO A 50 9.26 -19.21 25.98
CA PRO A 50 8.66 -19.81 24.79
C PRO A 50 8.75 -21.33 24.81
N THR A 51 7.70 -21.99 24.32
CA THR A 51 7.68 -23.44 24.06
C THR A 51 7.20 -23.70 22.64
N LYS A 52 7.31 -24.95 22.16
CA LYS A 52 6.79 -25.33 20.83
C LYS A 52 5.29 -25.01 20.63
N MET A 53 4.51 -25.00 21.71
CA MET A 53 3.07 -24.69 21.68
C MET A 53 2.75 -23.23 21.97
N ARG A 54 3.71 -22.49 22.56
CA ARG A 54 3.60 -21.07 22.92
C ARG A 54 4.86 -20.35 22.46
N PRO A 55 5.08 -20.21 21.14
CA PRO A 55 6.22 -19.46 20.62
C PRO A 55 6.07 -17.97 20.94
N ARG A 56 7.16 -17.20 20.80
CA ARG A 56 7.10 -15.73 20.94
C ARG A 56 6.43 -15.07 19.74
N CYS A 57 6.58 -15.63 18.54
CA CYS A 57 5.91 -15.16 17.33
C CYS A 57 4.68 -16.00 17.05
N GLU A 58 3.50 -15.39 17.03
CA GLU A 58 2.25 -16.09 16.70
C GLU A 58 1.21 -15.11 16.17
N ILE A 59 0.16 -15.63 15.52
CA ILE A 59 -0.99 -14.86 15.08
C ILE A 59 -1.55 -14.06 16.26
N ARG A 60 -1.81 -12.76 16.04
CA ARG A 60 -2.26 -11.79 17.06
C ARG A 60 -3.32 -12.35 18.02
N GLY A 61 -4.41 -12.93 17.49
CA GLY A 61 -5.53 -13.42 18.30
C GLY A 61 -5.23 -14.65 19.16
N ILE A 62 -4.24 -15.46 18.78
CA ILE A 62 -3.79 -16.61 19.57
C ILE A 62 -2.81 -16.13 20.63
N LEU A 63 -1.88 -15.25 20.26
CA LEU A 63 -0.82 -14.75 21.14
C LEU A 63 -1.37 -14.08 22.41
N THR A 64 -2.49 -13.36 22.30
CA THR A 64 -3.17 -12.71 23.44
C THR A 64 -3.67 -13.68 24.51
N SER A 65 -3.76 -14.98 24.22
CA SER A 65 -4.20 -15.98 25.21
C SER A 65 -3.12 -16.38 26.22
N TYR A 66 -1.84 -16.10 25.94
CA TYR A 66 -0.74 -16.54 26.79
C TYR A 66 0.43 -15.54 26.93
N CYS A 67 0.36 -14.38 26.28
CA CYS A 67 1.36 -13.31 26.41
C CYS A 67 0.74 -12.04 26.99
N ASN A 68 1.39 -11.45 27.99
CA ASN A 68 0.91 -10.22 28.64
C ASN A 68 1.34 -8.94 27.90
N VAL A 69 2.52 -8.97 27.26
CA VAL A 69 3.10 -7.81 26.57
C VAL A 69 3.24 -8.17 25.10
N VAL A 70 2.18 -7.88 24.33
CA VAL A 70 2.11 -8.15 22.90
C VAL A 70 2.54 -6.91 22.13
N GLU A 71 3.59 -7.06 21.32
CA GLU A 71 4.00 -6.09 20.32
C GLU A 71 3.44 -6.50 18.96
N ASP A 72 2.57 -5.65 18.43
CA ASP A 72 1.95 -5.87 17.14
C ASP A 72 2.17 -4.64 16.26
N ILE A 73 3.12 -4.76 15.32
CA ILE A 73 3.44 -3.70 14.37
C ILE A 73 2.35 -3.69 13.31
N GLN A 74 1.57 -2.61 13.27
CA GLN A 74 0.49 -2.45 12.31
C GLN A 74 0.84 -1.33 11.35
N SER A 75 0.56 -1.54 10.07
CA SER A 75 0.63 -0.45 9.10
C SER A 75 -0.41 0.63 9.47
N SER A 76 -0.05 1.90 9.30
CA SER A 76 -0.96 3.02 9.52
C SER A 76 -0.73 4.12 8.50
N THR A 77 -1.81 4.84 8.19
CA THR A 77 -1.80 5.91 7.20
C THR A 77 -2.50 7.11 7.80
N THR A 78 -1.90 8.29 7.63
CA THR A 78 -2.50 9.58 7.96
C THR A 78 -2.53 10.41 6.69
N LEU A 79 -3.71 10.89 6.30
CA LEU A 79 -3.91 11.75 5.14
C LEU A 79 -4.32 13.15 5.62
N GLU A 80 -3.69 14.17 5.05
CA GLU A 80 -4.17 15.54 5.15
C GLU A 80 -5.08 15.81 3.95
N GLU A 81 -6.39 15.65 4.17
CA GLU A 81 -7.43 15.88 3.17
C GLU A 81 -7.83 17.36 3.17
N ASN A 82 -7.73 18.00 2.01
CA ASN A 82 -8.26 19.35 1.79
C ASN A 82 -9.56 19.31 0.98
N GLY A 83 -9.98 18.13 0.53
CA GLY A 83 -11.10 17.96 -0.40
C GLY A 83 -10.78 18.51 -1.79
N LEU A 84 -11.72 18.42 -2.72
CA LEU A 84 -11.63 19.11 -4.01
C LEU A 84 -12.49 20.38 -3.95
N ASN A 85 -11.89 21.52 -4.30
CA ASN A 85 -12.51 22.84 -4.36
C ASN A 85 -12.13 23.55 -5.67
N SER A 86 -12.46 24.83 -5.81
CA SER A 86 -12.16 25.62 -7.01
C SER A 86 -10.66 25.85 -7.24
N ASP A 87 -9.88 25.79 -6.17
CA ASP A 87 -8.50 26.28 -6.12
C ASP A 87 -7.48 25.14 -6.02
N ASN A 88 -7.93 23.91 -5.77
CA ASN A 88 -7.08 22.73 -5.72
C ASN A 88 -7.53 21.62 -6.70
N GLN A 89 -6.54 20.96 -7.30
CA GLN A 89 -6.76 19.88 -8.24
C GLN A 89 -6.65 18.49 -7.60
N ILE A 90 -6.07 18.40 -6.40
CA ILE A 90 -5.77 17.14 -5.72
C ILE A 90 -6.43 17.18 -4.34
N SER A 91 -7.13 16.10 -4.00
CA SER A 91 -7.92 15.95 -2.76
C SER A 91 -7.10 15.90 -1.47
N ILE A 92 -5.80 15.62 -1.56
CA ILE A 92 -4.87 15.54 -0.42
C ILE A 92 -3.68 16.49 -0.61
N SER A 93 -3.16 17.08 0.47
CA SER A 93 -1.88 17.81 0.46
C SER A 93 -0.70 16.94 0.87
N SER A 94 -0.92 16.02 1.79
CA SER A 94 0.15 15.17 2.30
C SER A 94 -0.38 13.80 2.75
N ALA A 95 0.52 12.82 2.73
CA ALA A 95 0.26 11.48 3.22
C ALA A 95 1.46 11.00 4.03
N LYS A 96 1.22 10.55 5.26
CA LYS A 96 2.22 9.89 6.12
C LYS A 96 1.84 8.43 6.27
N VAL A 97 2.70 7.54 5.78
CA VAL A 97 2.46 6.09 5.79
C VAL A 97 3.54 5.40 6.61
N TYR A 98 3.13 4.68 7.63
CA TYR A 98 3.94 3.68 8.32
C TYR A 98 3.55 2.31 7.79
N LEU A 99 4.48 1.62 7.15
CA LEU A 99 4.20 0.34 6.49
C LEU A 99 4.92 -0.80 7.20
N ARG A 100 4.19 -1.87 7.52
CA ARG A 100 4.76 -3.14 7.93
C ARG A 100 5.29 -3.88 6.70
N ALA A 101 6.45 -4.52 6.83
CA ALA A 101 6.98 -5.35 5.75
C ALA A 101 5.98 -6.47 5.37
N GLY A 102 5.74 -6.64 4.07
CA GLY A 102 4.80 -7.62 3.53
C GLY A 102 3.32 -7.20 3.55
N GLU A 103 2.98 -6.05 4.13
CA GLU A 103 1.63 -5.48 4.05
C GLU A 103 1.51 -4.41 2.96
N THR A 104 0.32 -4.28 2.39
CA THR A 104 -0.01 -3.26 1.39
C THR A 104 -0.97 -2.25 1.99
N GLN A 105 -0.72 -0.97 1.75
CA GLN A 105 -1.63 0.13 2.09
C GLN A 105 -2.13 0.81 0.82
N SER A 106 -3.45 1.03 0.75
CA SER A 106 -4.11 1.65 -0.40
C SER A 106 -4.51 3.08 -0.06
N LEU A 107 -3.96 4.04 -0.80
CA LEU A 107 -4.30 5.45 -0.69
C LEU A 107 -5.28 5.81 -1.82
N ARG A 108 -6.38 6.47 -1.49
CA ARG A 108 -7.32 6.99 -2.48
C ARG A 108 -7.06 8.48 -2.67
N VAL A 109 -6.68 8.84 -3.88
CA VAL A 109 -6.44 10.24 -4.26
C VAL A 109 -7.35 10.57 -5.43
N SER A 110 -8.23 11.54 -5.23
CA SER A 110 -9.02 12.14 -6.29
C SER A 110 -8.27 13.32 -6.89
N VAL A 111 -8.26 13.38 -8.22
CA VAL A 111 -7.68 14.46 -9.01
C VAL A 111 -8.76 15.01 -9.94
N ARG A 112 -8.87 16.34 -10.04
CA ARG A 112 -9.79 17.02 -10.94
C ARG A 112 -9.08 18.21 -11.60
N PRO A 113 -9.15 18.36 -12.93
CA PRO A 113 -8.68 19.57 -13.61
C PRO A 113 -9.49 20.80 -13.15
N VAL A 114 -8.83 21.94 -12.93
CA VAL A 114 -9.53 23.22 -12.80
C VAL A 114 -9.72 23.84 -14.18
N LEU A 115 -10.83 24.56 -14.38
CA LEU A 115 -11.21 25.11 -15.69
C LEU A 115 -10.25 26.20 -16.19
N ASN A 116 -9.71 27.02 -15.28
CA ASN A 116 -8.87 28.17 -15.61
C ASN A 116 -7.48 27.99 -14.97
N PHE A 117 -6.63 27.17 -15.60
CA PHE A 117 -5.26 26.93 -15.15
C PHE A 117 -4.28 27.76 -16.01
N PRO A 118 -3.23 28.37 -15.43
CA PRO A 118 -2.24 29.11 -16.21
C PRO A 118 -1.57 28.22 -17.26
N ILE A 119 -1.35 28.77 -18.45
CA ILE A 119 -0.69 28.07 -19.55
C ILE A 119 0.57 28.85 -19.91
N ASP A 120 1.68 28.12 -20.05
CA ASP A 120 2.94 28.65 -20.54
C ASP A 120 3.17 28.19 -22.00
N PHE A 121 3.41 29.13 -22.90
CA PHE A 121 3.73 28.85 -24.30
C PHE A 121 5.20 29.20 -24.60
N TYR A 122 5.91 28.28 -25.25
CA TYR A 122 7.28 28.50 -25.73
C TYR A 122 7.35 28.24 -27.24
N PHE A 123 7.75 29.25 -28.00
CA PHE A 123 8.04 29.11 -29.42
C PHE A 123 9.51 28.74 -29.58
N LEU A 124 9.76 27.47 -29.91
CA LEU A 124 11.10 27.02 -30.31
C LEU A 124 11.20 27.13 -31.83
N LEU A 125 12.05 28.04 -32.29
CA LEU A 125 12.24 28.32 -33.71
C LEU A 125 13.63 27.85 -34.15
N ASP A 126 13.69 27.26 -35.34
CA ASP A 126 14.97 26.98 -36.00
C ASP A 126 15.55 28.28 -36.57
N SER A 127 16.87 28.45 -36.49
CA SER A 127 17.58 29.66 -36.97
C SER A 127 18.00 29.57 -38.44
N SER A 128 17.37 28.68 -39.20
CA SER A 128 17.67 28.47 -40.62
C SER A 128 17.11 29.59 -41.49
N SER A 129 17.79 29.91 -42.60
CA SER A 129 17.36 30.98 -43.53
C SER A 129 15.99 30.73 -44.17
N SER A 130 15.47 29.50 -44.14
CA SER A 130 14.11 29.19 -44.60
C SER A 130 13.00 29.76 -43.71
N LEU A 131 13.31 30.16 -42.48
CA LEU A 131 12.34 30.71 -41.54
C LEU A 131 12.32 32.25 -41.52
N GLU A 132 13.23 32.92 -42.22
CA GLU A 132 13.42 34.38 -42.19
C GLU A 132 12.12 35.12 -42.51
N ASP A 133 11.43 34.70 -43.57
CA ASP A 133 10.19 35.33 -44.03
C ASP A 133 8.99 35.02 -43.12
N ASP A 134 9.06 33.93 -42.34
CA ASP A 134 7.99 33.49 -41.44
C ASP A 134 8.06 34.12 -40.05
N LEU A 135 9.21 34.69 -39.67
CA LEU A 135 9.42 35.32 -38.36
C LEU A 135 8.39 36.41 -38.06
N GLU A 136 8.00 37.19 -39.07
CA GLU A 136 7.03 38.27 -38.90
C GLU A 136 5.61 37.73 -38.64
N ASN A 137 5.23 36.64 -39.30
CA ASN A 137 3.97 35.94 -39.04
C ASN A 137 3.95 35.32 -37.64
N ILE A 138 5.05 34.69 -37.22
CA ILE A 138 5.15 34.06 -35.90
C ILE A 138 5.07 35.11 -34.79
N ARG A 139 5.71 36.27 -34.96
CA ARG A 139 5.57 37.42 -34.04
C ARG A 139 4.11 37.87 -33.93
N ARG A 140 3.40 37.99 -35.05
CA ARG A 140 1.99 38.38 -35.06
C ARG A 140 1.12 37.36 -34.32
N ILE A 141 1.29 36.07 -34.60
CA ILE A 141 0.55 34.99 -33.93
C ILE A 141 0.85 34.98 -32.42
N SER A 142 2.11 35.19 -32.02
CA SER A 142 2.49 35.30 -30.61
C SER A 142 1.79 36.46 -29.90
N GLN A 143 1.68 37.63 -30.54
CA GLN A 143 0.94 38.78 -30.00
C GLN A 143 -0.57 38.50 -29.92
N ASP A 144 -1.14 37.84 -30.93
CA ASP A 144 -2.57 37.49 -30.96
C ASP A 144 -2.90 36.49 -29.84
N ILE A 145 -2.06 35.46 -29.64
CA ILE A 145 -2.20 34.49 -28.54
C ILE A 145 -2.05 35.19 -27.18
N SER A 146 -1.07 36.09 -27.02
CA SER A 146 -0.87 36.83 -25.78
C SER A 146 -2.09 37.68 -25.39
N LYS A 147 -2.79 38.28 -26.37
CA LYS A 147 -4.02 39.05 -26.12
C LYS A 147 -5.23 38.17 -25.85
N PHE A 148 -5.26 36.98 -26.43
CA PHE A 148 -6.36 36.03 -26.20
C PHE A 148 -6.29 35.41 -24.80
N CYS A 149 -5.08 35.20 -24.28
CA CYS A 149 -4.84 34.62 -22.96
C CYS A 149 -4.77 35.65 -21.81
N SER A 150 -4.84 36.96 -22.10
CA SER A 150 -4.89 38.06 -21.11
C SER A 150 -6.31 38.42 -20.71
#